data_AF-A0A939ALJ9-F1
#
_entry.id   AF-A0A939ALJ9-F1
#
_cell.length_a   1.000
_cell.length_b   1.000
_cell.length_c   1.000
_cell.angle_alpha   90.00
_cell.angle_beta   90.00
_cell.angle_gamma   90.00
#
_symmetry.space_group_name_H-M   'P 1'
#
loop_
_entity.id
_entity.type
_entity.pdbx_description
1 polymer ?
#
loop_
_entity_poly.entity_id
_entity_poly.type
_entity_poly.pdbx_seq_one_letter_code
_entity_poly.pdbx_strand_id
1 'polypeptide(L)'
;MPVAAKPSIWDLRPLGRHAAELPMAQFADFACGTNGGPPSRTIAGWHESGLCPRDGDTGLHEIYFRYDDEDEYWALAKNLRREVYGGTMVFSHPVIVSALFTDDGFLIGLRIVTDLRVDEETRRKSVTLLQFFLNLFADASIQCRSGEPAGDEVPAGPLFVKELCVGDSPGRHLLVEAHYYRKAGQAAFDPRTAGLIPTSGQFRSETRLLELMTAEIPDRAAKAERYRAWQAAPSELAARARDCPGCDLSGANLKRADLRNANLVGANLQGANLHGAMLAGAKLAGANLREANLNRADLKRADLSNSVLVDAMGHEAHFDGANARGADFSTSAMQRAEFLSANLAGANLTQADLWEARMGGANLRGAVLNNTWLVSARMQNAQFGGASAEKIVLYGALLTGADFAGADLRGAEIDEADLQRANFTNADLRGATLTMTKLLDARFEGAKVDGAKFPSGFRPVP
;
A
#
# COMPACT_ATOMS: atom_id res chain seq x y z
N MET A 1 -21.71 -5.44 -10.87
CA MET A 1 -22.05 -4.07 -10.43
C MET A 1 -21.51 -3.11 -11.49
N PRO A 2 -22.19 -2.01 -11.83
CA PRO A 2 -21.60 -1.00 -12.70
C PRO A 2 -20.30 -0.52 -12.04
N VAL A 3 -19.19 -0.55 -12.79
CA VAL A 3 -17.90 -0.04 -12.31
C VAL A 3 -18.11 1.44 -12.02
N ALA A 4 -18.04 1.84 -10.74
CA ALA A 4 -18.07 3.24 -10.36
C ALA A 4 -16.99 3.98 -11.17
N ALA A 5 -17.29 5.18 -11.65
CA ALA A 5 -16.30 5.98 -12.38
C ALA A 5 -15.05 6.11 -11.50
N LYS A 6 -13.88 5.74 -12.05
CA LYS A 6 -12.62 5.79 -11.29
C LYS A 6 -12.41 7.22 -10.81
N PRO A 7 -12.03 7.41 -9.53
CA PRO A 7 -11.66 8.72 -9.04
C PRO A 7 -10.61 9.37 -9.94
N SER A 8 -10.81 10.64 -10.24
CA SER A 8 -9.88 11.46 -11.01
C SER A 8 -9.32 12.59 -10.16
N ILE A 9 -8.09 13.05 -10.42
CA ILE A 9 -7.49 14.18 -9.72
C ILE A 9 -8.30 15.45 -9.99
N TRP A 10 -9.07 15.42 -11.08
CA TRP A 10 -10.04 16.41 -11.46
C TRP A 10 -11.30 16.39 -10.58
N ASP A 11 -11.53 15.37 -9.76
CA ASP A 11 -12.66 15.31 -8.81
C ASP A 11 -12.50 16.30 -7.64
N LEU A 12 -11.28 16.84 -7.47
CA LEU A 12 -11.05 17.99 -6.60
C LEU A 12 -11.63 19.29 -7.17
N ARG A 13 -11.97 19.33 -8.47
CA ARG A 13 -12.72 20.44 -9.05
C ARG A 13 -14.23 20.32 -8.71
N PRO A 14 -14.94 21.45 -8.61
CA PRO A 14 -14.43 22.82 -8.69
C PRO A 14 -13.61 23.19 -7.44
N LEU A 15 -12.63 24.10 -7.64
CA LEU A 15 -11.88 24.74 -6.57
C LEU A 15 -12.79 25.69 -5.77
N GLY A 16 -12.35 26.10 -4.58
CA GLY A 16 -13.09 26.96 -3.65
C GLY A 16 -13.94 26.21 -2.64
N ARG A 17 -13.87 24.87 -2.62
CA ARG A 17 -14.46 24.04 -1.57
C ARG A 17 -13.60 24.04 -0.32
N HIS A 18 -14.25 24.02 0.84
CA HIS A 18 -13.54 23.86 2.11
C HIS A 18 -13.06 22.41 2.27
N ALA A 19 -11.94 22.19 2.97
CA ALA A 19 -11.37 20.86 3.22
C ALA A 19 -12.37 19.83 3.77
N ALA A 20 -13.34 20.29 4.56
CA ALA A 20 -14.41 19.46 5.13
C ALA A 20 -15.45 18.97 4.09
N GLU A 21 -15.52 19.61 2.92
CA GLU A 21 -16.42 19.26 1.82
C GLU A 21 -15.75 18.32 0.79
N LEU A 22 -14.45 18.10 0.91
CA LEU A 22 -13.69 17.30 -0.04
C LEU A 22 -13.83 15.81 0.28
N PRO A 23 -13.99 14.95 -0.74
CA PRO A 23 -14.06 13.51 -0.52
C PRO A 23 -12.73 13.02 0.04
N MET A 24 -12.78 12.17 1.07
CA MET A 24 -11.57 11.51 1.63
C MET A 24 -11.43 10.07 1.16
N ALA A 25 -12.55 9.36 0.94
CA ALA A 25 -12.55 7.93 0.63
C ALA A 25 -11.88 7.57 -0.72
N GLN A 26 -11.73 8.56 -1.61
CA GLN A 26 -11.16 8.42 -2.95
C GLN A 26 -9.65 8.71 -3.01
N PHE A 27 -9.06 9.17 -1.90
CA PHE A 27 -7.65 9.57 -1.84
C PHE A 27 -6.93 8.97 -0.64
N ALA A 28 -5.60 8.88 -0.75
CA ALA A 28 -4.71 8.16 0.16
C ALA A 28 -3.43 8.95 0.47
N ASP A 29 -2.71 8.47 1.47
CA ASP A 29 -1.33 8.90 1.80
C ASP A 29 -1.17 10.41 2.00
N PHE A 30 -2.14 11.03 2.68
CA PHE A 30 -2.11 12.46 2.97
C PHE A 30 -0.85 12.83 3.74
N ALA A 31 -0.10 13.78 3.18
CA ALA A 31 1.09 14.32 3.81
C ALA A 31 1.31 15.76 3.37
N CYS A 32 2.11 16.50 4.11
CA CYS A 32 2.55 17.82 3.72
C CYS A 32 3.45 17.72 2.49
N GLY A 33 3.04 18.39 1.42
CA GLY A 33 3.82 18.48 0.20
C GLY A 33 5.04 19.38 0.37
N THR A 34 6.00 19.23 -0.54
CA THR A 34 7.24 20.01 -0.54
C THR A 34 7.49 20.59 -1.93
N ASN A 35 6.53 21.36 -2.45
CA ASN A 35 6.56 21.93 -3.78
C ASN A 35 6.63 20.85 -4.88
N GLY A 36 5.75 19.85 -4.80
CA GLY A 36 5.73 18.70 -5.72
C GLY A 36 6.91 17.73 -5.59
N GLY A 37 7.66 17.80 -4.49
CA GLY A 37 8.71 16.86 -4.06
C GLY A 37 8.25 15.94 -2.93
N PRO A 38 9.10 15.02 -2.43
CA PRO A 38 8.63 13.89 -1.64
C PRO A 38 7.85 14.35 -0.41
N PRO A 39 6.72 13.70 -0.10
CA PRO A 39 5.90 14.06 1.05
C PRO A 39 6.76 14.07 2.32
N SER A 40 6.52 15.07 3.16
CA SER A 40 7.28 15.27 4.39
C SER A 40 6.56 14.66 5.60
N ARG A 41 5.69 15.43 6.24
CA ARG A 41 4.93 15.04 7.42
C ARG A 41 3.59 14.42 7.03
N THR A 42 3.32 13.18 7.43
CA THR A 42 1.98 12.56 7.29
C THR A 42 0.94 13.33 8.10
N ILE A 43 -0.25 13.48 7.53
CA ILE A 43 -1.43 14.10 8.15
C ILE A 43 -2.66 13.19 7.97
N ALA A 44 -3.70 13.39 8.76
CA ALA A 44 -4.89 12.54 8.76
C ALA A 44 -5.84 12.79 7.57
N GLY A 45 -5.72 13.94 6.90
CA GLY A 45 -6.55 14.28 5.75
C GLY A 45 -6.58 15.78 5.45
N TRP A 46 -7.49 16.20 4.56
CA TRP A 46 -7.64 17.59 4.12
C TRP A 46 -7.80 18.59 5.28
N HIS A 47 -8.49 18.18 6.35
CA HIS A 47 -8.77 19.03 7.52
C HIS A 47 -7.52 19.43 8.30
N GLU A 48 -6.42 18.71 8.16
CA GLU A 48 -5.13 19.01 8.78
C GLU A 48 -4.20 19.85 7.89
N SER A 49 -4.72 20.48 6.82
CA SER A 49 -3.93 21.32 5.91
C SER A 49 -3.10 22.38 6.63
N GLY A 50 -3.65 23.02 7.66
CA GLY A 50 -2.94 24.02 8.47
C GLY A 50 -1.72 23.49 9.24
N LEU A 51 -1.54 22.17 9.38
CA LEU A 51 -0.34 21.59 9.98
C LEU A 51 0.87 21.61 9.04
N CYS A 52 0.63 21.78 7.74
CA CYS A 52 1.67 21.83 6.74
C CYS A 52 2.33 23.21 6.69
N PRO A 53 3.64 23.31 6.46
CA PRO A 53 4.28 24.60 6.27
C PRO A 53 3.71 25.28 5.01
N ARG A 54 3.77 26.61 4.99
CA ARG A 54 3.45 27.38 3.79
C ARG A 54 4.50 27.10 2.72
N ASP A 55 4.02 26.80 1.52
CA ASP A 55 4.81 26.78 0.31
C ASP A 55 5.41 28.17 0.07
N GLY A 56 6.71 28.23 -0.22
CA GLY A 56 7.41 29.50 -0.43
C GLY A 56 6.96 30.25 -1.68
N ASP A 57 6.50 29.52 -2.69
CA ASP A 57 6.10 30.09 -3.98
C ASP A 57 4.68 30.68 -3.92
N THR A 58 3.76 29.96 -3.30
CA THR A 58 2.33 30.33 -3.29
C THR A 58 1.83 30.92 -1.97
N GLY A 59 2.56 30.71 -0.87
CA GLY A 59 2.11 31.06 0.49
C GLY A 59 1.01 30.16 1.06
N LEU A 60 0.64 29.10 0.33
CA LEU A 60 -0.44 28.17 0.65
C LEU A 60 0.08 26.92 1.36
N HIS A 61 -0.81 26.23 2.06
CA HIS A 61 -0.53 24.92 2.64
C HIS A 61 -0.66 23.84 1.57
N GLU A 62 0.43 23.15 1.26
CA GLU A 62 0.43 22.06 0.28
C GLU A 62 0.17 20.71 0.93
N ILE A 63 -0.86 20.00 0.45
CA ILE A 63 -1.12 18.60 0.80
C ILE A 63 -0.82 17.72 -0.41
N TYR A 64 0.15 16.84 -0.27
CA TYR A 64 0.34 15.68 -1.14
C TYR A 64 -0.71 14.60 -0.86
N PHE A 65 -1.17 13.94 -1.91
CA PHE A 65 -2.07 12.79 -1.82
C PHE A 65 -1.89 11.85 -3.02
N ARG A 66 -2.46 10.65 -2.92
CA ARG A 66 -2.61 9.70 -4.03
C ARG A 66 -4.06 9.35 -4.26
N TYR A 67 -4.38 8.79 -5.43
CA TYR A 67 -5.63 8.04 -5.53
C TYR A 67 -5.63 6.91 -4.54
N ASP A 68 -6.82 6.68 -4.02
CA ASP A 68 -7.04 5.49 -3.26
C ASP A 68 -6.90 4.24 -4.12
N ASP A 69 -6.11 3.29 -3.62
CA ASP A 69 -5.71 2.08 -4.29
C ASP A 69 -6.51 0.86 -3.81
N GLU A 70 -7.61 1.05 -3.08
CA GLU A 70 -8.40 -0.06 -2.56
C GLU A 70 -8.83 -1.04 -3.66
N ASP A 71 -9.27 -0.54 -4.82
CA ASP A 71 -9.64 -1.40 -5.95
C ASP A 71 -8.42 -2.14 -6.53
N GLU A 72 -7.23 -1.52 -6.51
CA GLU A 72 -5.96 -2.18 -6.87
C GLU A 72 -5.70 -3.36 -5.92
N TYR A 73 -5.82 -3.13 -4.62
CA TYR A 73 -5.57 -4.14 -3.58
C TYR A 73 -6.65 -5.20 -3.52
N TRP A 74 -7.90 -4.86 -3.82
CA TRP A 74 -8.99 -5.83 -4.00
C TRP A 74 -8.72 -6.72 -5.21
N ALA A 75 -8.29 -6.12 -6.33
CA ALA A 75 -7.87 -6.86 -7.51
C ALA A 75 -6.67 -7.77 -7.22
N LEU A 76 -5.66 -7.29 -6.48
CA LEU A 76 -4.51 -8.10 -6.08
C LEU A 76 -4.93 -9.27 -5.19
N ALA A 77 -5.76 -9.03 -4.17
CA ALA A 77 -6.25 -10.08 -3.28
C ALA A 77 -7.08 -11.15 -4.01
N LYS A 78 -7.79 -10.76 -5.08
CA LYS A 78 -8.59 -11.65 -5.93
C LYS A 78 -7.86 -12.13 -7.19
N ASN A 79 -6.57 -11.82 -7.34
CA ASN A 79 -5.74 -12.16 -8.50
C ASN A 79 -6.35 -11.73 -9.86
N LEU A 80 -6.85 -10.49 -9.93
CA LEU A 80 -7.46 -9.87 -11.11
C LEU A 80 -6.43 -9.00 -11.89
N ARG A 81 -6.70 -8.70 -13.17
CA ARG A 81 -5.77 -7.95 -14.04
C ARG A 81 -5.42 -6.55 -13.50
N ARG A 82 -4.11 -6.28 -13.42
CA ARG A 82 -3.47 -5.09 -12.82
C ARG A 82 -3.52 -3.80 -13.67
N GLU A 83 -3.58 -3.91 -15.00
CA GLU A 83 -3.48 -2.76 -15.94
C GLU A 83 -4.55 -1.68 -15.73
N VAL A 84 -5.64 -2.02 -15.05
CA VAL A 84 -6.76 -1.11 -14.82
C VAL A 84 -6.52 -0.21 -13.59
N TYR A 85 -5.62 -0.53 -12.66
CA TYR A 85 -5.64 0.08 -11.30
C TYR A 85 -4.33 0.77 -10.83
N GLY A 86 -3.40 1.10 -11.74
CA GLY A 86 -2.14 1.78 -11.37
C GLY A 86 -2.32 3.20 -10.83
N GLY A 87 -1.41 3.65 -9.95
CA GLY A 87 -1.50 4.86 -9.11
C GLY A 87 -1.66 6.23 -9.79
N THR A 88 -1.30 7.33 -9.11
CA THR A 88 -1.60 8.70 -9.58
C THR A 88 -0.95 9.01 -10.93
N MET A 89 -1.78 9.01 -11.98
CA MET A 89 -1.36 9.25 -13.36
C MET A 89 -2.20 10.34 -14.03
N VAL A 90 -1.58 11.06 -14.96
CA VAL A 90 -2.23 12.01 -15.85
C VAL A 90 -1.83 11.68 -17.28
N PHE A 91 -2.81 11.42 -18.14
CA PHE A 91 -2.60 10.92 -19.51
C PHE A 91 -1.64 9.71 -19.56
N SER A 92 -1.84 8.75 -18.64
CA SER A 92 -1.01 7.55 -18.47
C SER A 92 0.45 7.81 -18.05
N HIS A 93 0.73 9.02 -17.57
CA HIS A 93 2.05 9.41 -17.07
C HIS A 93 2.03 9.54 -15.55
N PRO A 94 2.93 8.87 -14.80
CA PRO A 94 2.99 9.00 -13.34
C PRO A 94 3.31 10.43 -12.90
N VAL A 95 2.54 10.93 -11.93
CA VAL A 95 2.67 12.29 -11.40
C VAL A 95 2.58 12.32 -9.89
N ILE A 96 3.23 13.30 -9.30
CA ILE A 96 3.02 13.78 -7.94
C ILE A 96 1.94 14.86 -8.03
N VAL A 97 0.84 14.71 -7.30
CA VAL A 97 -0.25 15.68 -7.25
C VAL A 97 -0.42 16.18 -5.83
N SER A 98 -0.56 17.50 -5.72
CA SER A 98 -0.81 18.18 -4.46
C SER A 98 -1.97 19.16 -4.57
N ALA A 99 -2.68 19.33 -3.48
CA ALA A 99 -3.77 20.28 -3.31
C ALA A 99 -3.29 21.44 -2.43
N LEU A 100 -3.62 22.68 -2.82
CA LEU A 100 -3.13 23.90 -2.19
C LEU A 100 -4.26 24.60 -1.43
N PHE A 101 -4.06 24.74 -0.13
CA PHE A 101 -5.05 25.25 0.81
C PHE A 101 -4.66 26.60 1.40
N THR A 102 -5.66 27.42 1.63
CA THR A 102 -5.57 28.64 2.42
C THR A 102 -5.59 28.33 3.93
N ASP A 103 -5.22 29.31 4.75
CA ASP A 103 -5.17 29.17 6.23
C ASP A 103 -6.51 28.80 6.86
N ASP A 104 -7.59 29.27 6.25
CA ASP A 104 -8.96 28.98 6.65
C ASP A 104 -9.54 27.76 5.92
N GLY A 105 -8.69 26.93 5.32
CA GLY A 105 -9.03 25.57 4.91
C GLY A 105 -9.67 25.44 3.53
N PHE A 106 -9.65 26.47 2.68
CA PHE A 106 -10.19 26.37 1.32
C PHE A 106 -9.15 25.88 0.32
N LEU A 107 -9.53 24.87 -0.48
CA LEU A 107 -8.77 24.41 -1.62
C LEU A 107 -8.85 25.44 -2.74
N ILE A 108 -7.75 26.11 -3.03
CA ILE A 108 -7.70 27.12 -4.10
C ILE A 108 -6.67 26.79 -5.17
N GLY A 109 -6.01 25.63 -5.12
CA GLY A 109 -5.10 25.27 -6.18
C GLY A 109 -4.74 23.80 -6.27
N LEU A 110 -4.24 23.42 -7.43
CA LEU A 110 -3.68 22.11 -7.71
C LEU A 110 -2.28 22.27 -8.27
N ARG A 111 -1.37 21.43 -7.80
CA ARG A 111 0.00 21.31 -8.32
C ARG A 111 0.17 19.90 -8.85
N ILE A 112 0.64 19.76 -10.09
CA ILE A 112 0.96 18.48 -10.70
C ILE A 112 2.40 18.53 -11.18
N VAL A 113 3.21 17.55 -10.79
CA VAL A 113 4.61 17.44 -11.17
C VAL A 113 4.88 16.03 -11.66
N THR A 114 5.57 15.86 -12.77
CA THR A 114 5.99 14.54 -13.25
C THR A 114 6.84 13.82 -12.20
N ASP A 115 6.53 12.56 -11.88
CA ASP A 115 7.29 11.81 -10.89
C ASP A 115 8.68 11.44 -11.45
N LEU A 116 9.73 11.97 -10.84
CA LEU A 116 11.12 11.75 -11.29
C LEU A 116 11.69 10.39 -10.87
N ARG A 117 10.96 9.59 -10.07
CA ARG A 117 11.37 8.26 -9.58
C ARG A 117 11.03 7.13 -10.54
N VAL A 118 10.43 7.44 -11.69
CA VAL A 118 10.12 6.48 -12.76
C VAL A 118 11.38 6.09 -13.55
N ASP A 119 11.28 5.03 -14.36
CA ASP A 119 12.35 4.60 -15.24
C ASP A 119 12.72 5.66 -16.29
N GLU A 120 13.91 5.53 -16.89
CA GLU A 120 14.43 6.52 -17.84
C GLU A 120 13.53 6.73 -19.07
N GLU A 121 12.91 5.67 -19.59
CA GLU A 121 12.08 5.75 -20.78
C GLU A 121 10.80 6.55 -20.49
N THR A 122 10.14 6.24 -19.38
CA THR A 122 8.99 7.01 -18.89
C THR A 122 9.42 8.44 -18.62
N ARG A 123 10.55 8.66 -17.94
CA ARG A 123 11.03 10.01 -17.62
C ARG A 123 11.23 10.87 -18.87
N ARG A 124 11.79 10.33 -19.97
CA ARG A 124 11.95 11.05 -21.25
C ARG A 124 10.63 11.55 -21.84
N LYS A 125 9.53 10.85 -21.59
CA LYS A 125 8.19 11.22 -22.08
C LYS A 125 7.54 12.33 -21.26
N SER A 126 8.09 12.70 -20.10
CA SER A 126 7.51 13.69 -19.18
C SER A 126 7.28 15.05 -19.84
N VAL A 127 8.20 15.48 -20.72
CA VAL A 127 8.08 16.75 -21.46
C VAL A 127 6.83 16.82 -22.35
N THR A 128 6.29 15.67 -22.78
CA THR A 128 5.09 15.63 -23.63
C THR A 128 3.83 16.11 -22.90
N LEU A 129 3.82 16.07 -21.55
CA LEU A 129 2.73 16.61 -20.74
C LEU A 129 2.54 18.12 -20.91
N LEU A 130 3.55 18.86 -21.38
CA LEU A 130 3.40 20.29 -21.67
C LEU A 130 2.20 20.54 -22.57
N GLN A 131 2.12 19.86 -23.72
CA GLN A 131 1.03 20.07 -24.66
C GLN A 131 -0.31 19.60 -24.09
N PHE A 132 -0.33 18.52 -23.33
CA PHE A 132 -1.53 18.03 -22.67
C PHE A 132 -2.09 19.04 -21.66
N PHE A 133 -1.22 19.66 -20.85
CA PHE A 133 -1.64 20.70 -19.91
C PHE A 133 -2.11 21.95 -20.63
N LEU A 134 -1.43 22.40 -21.67
CA LEU A 134 -1.90 23.54 -22.48
C LEU A 134 -3.28 23.28 -23.09
N ASN A 135 -3.52 22.07 -23.59
CA ASN A 135 -4.81 21.69 -24.15
C ASN A 135 -5.93 21.59 -23.10
N LEU A 136 -5.61 21.24 -21.86
CA LEU A 136 -6.57 21.18 -20.76
C LEU A 136 -7.18 22.56 -20.45
N PHE A 137 -6.47 23.64 -20.79
CA PHE A 137 -6.86 25.03 -20.56
C PHE A 137 -6.90 25.84 -21.86
N ALA A 138 -7.39 25.23 -22.94
CA ALA A 138 -7.50 25.89 -24.24
C ALA A 138 -8.40 27.13 -24.24
N ASP A 139 -9.21 27.32 -23.18
CA ASP A 139 -10.04 28.50 -22.91
C ASP A 139 -9.28 29.67 -22.26
N ALA A 140 -8.03 29.45 -21.79
CA ALA A 140 -7.21 30.47 -21.16
C ALA A 140 -6.32 31.21 -22.18
N SER A 141 -6.05 32.49 -21.91
CA SER A 141 -5.07 33.27 -22.70
C SER A 141 -3.66 32.96 -22.20
N ILE A 142 -3.03 31.92 -22.76
CA ILE A 142 -1.70 31.45 -22.33
C ILE A 142 -0.58 32.09 -23.16
N GLN A 143 0.42 32.63 -22.47
CA GLN A 143 1.67 33.14 -23.05
C GLN A 143 2.84 32.25 -22.64
N CYS A 144 3.49 31.62 -23.62
CA CYS A 144 4.69 30.81 -23.41
C CYS A 144 5.95 31.60 -23.76
N ARG A 145 6.96 31.45 -22.90
CA ARG A 145 8.31 31.99 -23.11
C ARG A 145 9.33 30.85 -23.08
N SER A 146 9.99 30.66 -24.21
CA SER A 146 11.14 29.77 -24.33
C SER A 146 12.36 30.43 -23.71
N GLY A 147 13.01 29.73 -22.79
CA GLY A 147 14.28 30.12 -22.19
C GLY A 147 15.46 29.59 -22.99
N GLU A 148 16.51 30.40 -23.09
CA GLU A 148 17.77 29.98 -23.69
C GLU A 148 18.58 29.06 -22.73
N PRO A 149 19.47 28.21 -23.26
CA PRO A 149 20.44 27.45 -22.46
C PRO A 149 21.28 28.38 -21.57
N ALA A 150 21.38 28.06 -20.29
CA ALA A 150 22.15 28.83 -19.32
C ALA A 150 23.28 27.99 -18.70
N GLY A 151 24.48 28.55 -18.60
CA GLY A 151 25.62 27.89 -17.98
C GLY A 151 26.07 26.64 -18.75
N ASP A 152 25.97 25.48 -18.12
CA ASP A 152 26.36 24.17 -18.64
C ASP A 152 25.19 23.37 -19.25
N GLU A 153 24.06 24.03 -19.49
CA GLU A 153 22.88 23.41 -20.09
C GLU A 153 23.09 23.14 -21.59
N VAL A 154 22.89 21.89 -22.04
CA VAL A 154 22.99 21.51 -23.46
C VAL A 154 21.79 20.66 -23.92
N PRO A 155 21.45 20.62 -25.21
CA PRO A 155 20.34 19.79 -25.71
C PRO A 155 20.46 18.30 -25.36
N ALA A 156 19.33 17.66 -25.07
CA ALA A 156 19.23 16.23 -24.81
C ALA A 156 18.82 15.48 -26.09
N GLY A 157 19.81 15.14 -26.92
CA GLY A 157 19.56 14.65 -28.28
C GLY A 157 19.21 15.84 -29.20
N PRO A 158 18.16 15.76 -30.03
CA PRO A 158 17.76 16.86 -30.91
C PRO A 158 16.89 17.93 -30.21
N LEU A 159 16.51 17.72 -28.94
CA LEU A 159 15.55 18.56 -28.24
C LEU A 159 16.21 19.35 -27.10
N PHE A 160 15.84 20.62 -27.00
CA PHE A 160 16.08 21.47 -25.85
C PHE A 160 14.75 22.16 -25.51
N VAL A 161 14.23 21.92 -24.31
CA VAL A 161 12.96 22.52 -23.85
C VAL A 161 13.22 23.20 -22.51
N LYS A 162 12.87 24.47 -22.43
CA LYS A 162 12.90 25.27 -21.20
C LYS A 162 11.77 26.29 -21.31
N GLU A 163 10.56 25.82 -21.08
CA GLU A 163 9.34 26.58 -21.34
C GLU A 163 8.69 27.03 -20.04
N LEU A 164 8.28 28.30 -20.02
CA LEU A 164 7.40 28.84 -18.99
C LEU A 164 6.17 29.44 -19.66
N CYS A 165 5.03 28.79 -19.47
CA CYS A 165 3.73 29.23 -19.96
C CYS A 165 2.89 29.75 -18.80
N VAL A 166 2.40 30.99 -18.92
CA VAL A 166 1.54 31.64 -17.92
C VAL A 166 0.26 32.07 -18.60
N GLY A 167 -0.88 31.84 -17.97
CA GLY A 167 -2.16 32.26 -18.51
C GLY A 167 -3.21 32.56 -17.46
N ASP A 168 -4.15 33.41 -17.83
CA ASP A 168 -5.30 33.76 -17.00
C ASP A 168 -6.60 33.41 -17.74
N SER A 169 -7.59 32.95 -16.99
CA SER A 169 -8.97 32.78 -17.42
C SER A 169 -9.90 33.30 -16.31
N PRO A 170 -11.19 33.57 -16.57
CA PRO A 170 -12.10 34.07 -15.54
C PRO A 170 -12.08 33.16 -14.28
N GLY A 171 -11.54 33.70 -13.18
CA GLY A 171 -11.45 33.01 -11.90
C GLY A 171 -10.30 32.01 -11.71
N ARG A 172 -9.34 31.92 -12.65
CA ARG A 172 -8.17 31.02 -12.53
C ARG A 172 -6.89 31.64 -13.11
N HIS A 173 -5.77 31.34 -12.46
CA HIS A 173 -4.41 31.61 -12.90
C HIS A 173 -3.67 30.28 -13.14
N LEU A 174 -2.87 30.23 -14.20
CA LEU A 174 -2.20 29.02 -14.66
C LEU A 174 -0.70 29.29 -14.85
N LEU A 175 0.12 28.36 -14.38
CA LEU A 175 1.54 28.27 -14.69
C LEU A 175 1.88 26.85 -15.10
N VAL A 176 2.45 26.68 -16.29
CA VAL A 176 3.01 25.41 -16.78
C VAL A 176 4.48 25.61 -17.08
N GLU A 177 5.33 24.76 -16.51
CA GLU A 177 6.77 24.80 -16.70
C GLU A 177 7.25 23.45 -17.23
N ALA A 178 8.08 23.44 -18.27
CA ALA A 178 8.61 22.21 -18.83
C ALA A 178 10.11 22.33 -19.12
N HIS A 179 10.87 21.34 -18.67
CA HIS A 179 12.32 21.27 -18.84
C HIS A 179 12.72 19.95 -19.49
N TYR A 180 13.49 20.02 -20.57
CA TYR A 180 14.14 18.88 -21.21
C TYR A 180 15.52 19.27 -21.78
N TYR A 181 16.59 19.00 -21.04
CA TYR A 181 17.97 19.33 -21.43
C TYR A 181 18.98 18.57 -20.56
N ARG A 182 20.26 18.59 -20.91
CA ARG A 182 21.35 18.03 -20.10
C ARG A 182 22.00 19.11 -19.22
N LYS A 183 22.36 18.77 -17.99
CA LYS A 183 23.06 19.64 -17.04
C LYS A 183 23.92 18.81 -16.09
N ALA A 184 25.13 19.27 -15.76
CA ALA A 184 26.02 18.56 -14.85
C ALA A 184 25.45 18.46 -13.42
N GLY A 185 25.75 17.35 -12.74
CA GLY A 185 25.36 17.13 -11.35
C GLY A 185 23.96 16.54 -11.12
N GLN A 186 23.19 16.23 -12.16
CA GLN A 186 21.92 15.50 -12.02
C GLN A 186 22.10 13.98 -11.87
N ALA A 187 21.22 13.35 -11.09
CA ALA A 187 21.17 11.91 -10.83
C ALA A 187 19.85 11.29 -11.34
N ALA A 188 19.86 9.97 -11.57
CA ALA A 188 18.62 9.20 -11.72
C ALA A 188 18.34 8.39 -10.46
N PHE A 189 17.08 8.04 -10.27
CA PHE A 189 16.65 7.18 -9.18
C PHE A 189 16.89 5.71 -9.54
N ASP A 190 17.58 4.95 -8.69
CA ASP A 190 17.63 3.48 -8.82
C ASP A 190 16.60 2.85 -7.87
N PRO A 191 15.53 2.25 -8.40
CA PRO A 191 14.47 1.66 -7.59
C PRO A 191 14.94 0.46 -6.75
N ARG A 192 16.10 -0.14 -7.04
CA ARG A 192 16.63 -1.30 -6.29
C ARG A 192 17.40 -0.89 -5.04
N THR A 193 18.00 0.30 -5.06
CA THR A 193 18.79 0.83 -3.93
C THR A 193 18.06 1.93 -3.18
N ALA A 194 16.89 2.37 -3.68
CA ALA A 194 16.16 3.55 -3.21
C ALA A 194 17.03 4.82 -3.16
N GLY A 195 18.13 4.83 -3.92
CA GLY A 195 19.15 5.88 -3.90
C GLY A 195 19.23 6.62 -5.23
N LEU A 196 19.79 7.83 -5.17
CA LEU A 196 20.17 8.58 -6.36
C LEU A 196 21.49 8.02 -6.87
N ILE A 197 21.49 7.42 -8.07
CA ILE A 197 22.71 7.03 -8.75
C ILE A 197 23.17 8.20 -9.62
N PRO A 198 24.43 8.65 -9.48
CA PRO A 198 25.04 9.53 -10.46
C PRO A 198 25.03 8.81 -11.82
N THR A 199 24.16 9.22 -12.72
CA THR A 199 24.01 8.53 -14.00
C THR A 199 24.98 9.05 -15.04
N SER A 200 25.66 8.14 -15.75
CA SER A 200 26.23 8.47 -17.06
C SER A 200 25.06 8.76 -18.02
N GLY A 201 24.94 10.00 -18.52
CA GLY A 201 23.83 10.37 -19.42
C GLY A 201 22.85 11.45 -18.90
N GLN A 202 23.24 12.26 -17.92
CA GLN A 202 22.67 13.53 -17.43
C GLN A 202 21.59 14.18 -18.32
N PHE A 203 20.30 14.10 -17.97
CA PHE A 203 19.25 14.97 -18.51
C PHE A 203 18.17 15.28 -17.46
N ARG A 204 17.73 16.55 -17.44
CA ARG A 204 16.51 17.01 -16.78
C ARG A 204 15.35 16.70 -17.72
N SER A 205 14.31 16.05 -17.21
CA SER A 205 13.01 15.95 -17.86
C SER A 205 11.94 16.07 -16.79
N GLU A 206 11.24 17.19 -16.80
CA GLU A 206 10.24 17.53 -15.78
C GLU A 206 9.18 18.43 -16.42
N THR A 207 7.91 18.15 -16.14
CA THR A 207 6.81 19.05 -16.47
C THR A 207 6.00 19.31 -15.21
N ARG A 208 5.69 20.58 -14.96
CA ARG A 208 4.97 21.08 -13.79
C ARG A 208 3.76 21.87 -14.25
N LEU A 209 2.64 21.68 -13.57
CA LEU A 209 1.43 22.48 -13.68
C LEU A 209 1.09 23.02 -12.30
N LEU A 210 0.77 24.31 -12.23
CA LEU A 210 0.16 24.98 -11.10
C LEU A 210 -1.11 25.69 -11.58
N GLU A 211 -2.25 25.27 -11.06
CA GLU A 211 -3.55 25.93 -11.24
C GLU A 211 -3.94 26.58 -9.92
N LEU A 212 -4.24 27.89 -9.95
CA LEU A 212 -4.72 28.65 -8.80
C LEU A 212 -6.07 29.29 -9.12
N MET A 213 -7.03 29.18 -8.21
CA MET A 213 -8.29 29.91 -8.25
C MET A 213 -8.03 31.36 -7.85
N THR A 214 -8.52 32.29 -8.66
CA THR A 214 -8.48 33.74 -8.40
C THR A 214 -9.87 34.33 -8.18
N ALA A 215 -10.94 33.55 -8.42
CA ALA A 215 -12.31 33.96 -8.12
C ALA A 215 -12.57 34.07 -6.62
N GLU A 216 -13.52 34.92 -6.24
CA GLU A 216 -14.01 35.00 -4.87
C GLU A 216 -14.76 33.71 -4.47
N ILE A 217 -14.60 33.29 -3.23
CA ILE A 217 -15.33 32.15 -2.65
C ILE A 217 -16.61 32.69 -1.99
N PRO A 218 -17.81 32.30 -2.47
CA PRO A 218 -19.06 32.74 -1.87
C PRO A 218 -19.19 32.30 -0.41
N ASP A 219 -19.61 33.24 0.45
CA ASP A 219 -19.83 33.06 1.89
C ASP A 219 -18.63 32.48 2.66
N ARG A 220 -17.41 32.76 2.20
CA ARG A 220 -16.16 32.20 2.75
C ARG A 220 -16.07 32.32 4.27
N ALA A 221 -16.35 33.51 4.81
CA ALA A 221 -16.27 33.77 6.25
C ALA A 221 -17.24 32.89 7.05
N ALA A 222 -18.51 32.82 6.64
CA ALA A 222 -19.52 32.01 7.31
C ALA A 222 -19.23 30.51 7.19
N LYS A 223 -18.74 30.05 6.03
CA LYS A 223 -18.30 28.65 5.83
C LYS A 223 -17.10 28.30 6.71
N ALA A 224 -16.09 29.18 6.78
CA ALA A 224 -14.91 28.98 7.63
C ALA A 224 -15.30 28.83 9.11
N GLU A 225 -16.21 29.69 9.59
CA GLU A 225 -16.71 29.62 10.97
C GLU A 225 -17.46 28.31 11.23
N ARG A 226 -18.37 27.91 10.34
CA ARG A 226 -19.10 26.64 10.43
C ARG A 226 -18.17 25.43 10.53
N TYR A 227 -17.12 25.38 9.71
CA TYR A 227 -16.23 24.21 9.66
C TYR A 227 -15.19 24.16 10.77
N ARG A 228 -14.80 25.31 11.35
CA ARG A 228 -14.00 25.31 12.59
C ARG A 228 -14.72 24.60 13.74
N ALA A 229 -16.04 24.74 13.83
CA ALA A 229 -16.83 24.01 14.82
C ALA A 229 -16.93 22.50 14.52
N TRP A 230 -16.93 22.12 13.24
CA TRP A 230 -17.00 20.72 12.78
C TRP A 230 -15.71 19.92 13.01
N GLN A 231 -14.54 20.52 12.81
CA GLN A 231 -13.23 19.86 13.02
C GLN A 231 -12.98 19.36 14.45
N ALA A 232 -13.81 19.78 15.42
CA ALA A 232 -13.74 19.27 16.79
C ALA A 232 -14.40 17.89 16.99
N ALA A 233 -15.06 17.32 15.97
CA ALA A 233 -15.74 16.02 16.08
C ALA A 233 -15.07 14.95 15.18
N PRO A 234 -14.57 13.83 15.75
CA PRO A 234 -14.16 12.68 14.94
C PRO A 234 -15.35 12.12 14.15
N SER A 235 -15.10 11.43 13.02
CA SER A 235 -16.17 10.78 12.27
C SER A 235 -16.97 9.88 13.20
N GLU A 236 -18.26 10.15 13.37
CA GLU A 236 -19.09 9.54 14.42
C GLU A 236 -18.98 8.01 14.44
N LEU A 237 -18.81 7.38 13.26
CA LEU A 237 -18.64 5.94 13.13
C LEU A 237 -17.30 5.43 13.68
N ALA A 238 -16.17 6.07 13.37
CA ALA A 238 -14.87 5.66 13.89
C ALA A 238 -14.78 5.93 15.41
N ALA A 239 -15.36 7.03 15.87
CA ALA A 239 -15.46 7.33 17.29
C ALA A 239 -16.26 6.26 18.05
N ARG A 240 -17.40 5.83 17.49
CA ARG A 240 -18.23 4.76 18.05
C ARG A 240 -17.52 3.40 18.01
N ALA A 241 -16.74 3.12 16.98
CA ALA A 241 -16.03 1.86 16.83
C ALA A 241 -14.84 1.69 17.82
N ARG A 242 -14.35 2.77 18.47
CA ARG A 242 -13.21 2.67 19.40
C ARG A 242 -13.49 1.85 20.65
N ASP A 243 -14.73 1.81 21.12
CA ASP A 243 -15.12 1.00 22.29
C ASP A 243 -16.52 0.41 22.05
N CYS A 244 -16.55 -0.69 21.29
CA CYS A 244 -17.78 -1.31 20.82
C CYS A 244 -17.71 -2.85 20.92
N PRO A 245 -17.55 -3.42 22.12
CA PRO A 245 -17.54 -4.87 22.29
C PRO A 245 -18.90 -5.46 21.91
N GLY A 246 -18.90 -6.47 21.04
CA GLY A 246 -20.11 -7.17 20.58
C GLY A 246 -20.99 -6.36 19.61
N CYS A 247 -20.58 -5.17 19.20
CA CYS A 247 -21.39 -4.33 18.32
C CYS A 247 -21.50 -4.89 16.90
N ASP A 248 -22.58 -4.52 16.21
CA ASP A 248 -22.72 -4.74 14.77
C ASP A 248 -22.12 -3.59 13.97
N LEU A 249 -21.01 -3.89 13.31
CA LEU A 249 -20.28 -3.05 12.36
C LEU A 249 -20.18 -3.76 11.00
N SER A 250 -21.10 -4.69 10.70
CA SER A 250 -21.09 -5.38 9.41
C SER A 250 -21.24 -4.40 8.25
N GLY A 251 -20.41 -4.58 7.23
CA GLY A 251 -20.34 -3.68 6.08
C GLY A 251 -19.88 -2.25 6.40
N ALA A 252 -19.46 -1.96 7.62
CA ALA A 252 -19.06 -0.62 8.02
C ALA A 252 -17.85 -0.13 7.19
N ASN A 253 -17.89 1.13 6.78
CA ASN A 253 -16.72 1.77 6.16
C ASN A 253 -15.84 2.39 7.26
N LEU A 254 -14.79 1.66 7.62
CA LEU A 254 -13.77 2.01 8.62
C LEU A 254 -12.39 2.16 7.97
N LYS A 255 -12.37 2.44 6.67
CA LYS A 255 -11.17 2.66 5.88
C LYS A 255 -10.29 3.73 6.52
N ARG A 256 -9.00 3.39 6.73
CA ARG A 256 -8.01 4.24 7.40
C ARG A 256 -8.45 4.82 8.75
N ALA A 257 -9.46 4.22 9.40
CA ALA A 257 -9.89 4.67 10.71
C ALA A 257 -8.78 4.45 11.74
N ASP A 258 -8.61 5.42 12.64
CA ASP A 258 -7.74 5.26 13.79
C ASP A 258 -8.48 4.54 14.92
N LEU A 259 -8.25 3.22 14.97
CA LEU A 259 -8.79 2.25 15.91
C LEU A 259 -7.69 1.61 16.77
N ARG A 260 -6.55 2.31 16.95
CA ARG A 260 -5.46 1.83 17.79
C ARG A 260 -5.96 1.60 19.21
N ASN A 261 -5.65 0.43 19.77
CA ASN A 261 -6.14 -0.02 21.08
C ASN A 261 -7.68 -0.06 21.21
N ALA A 262 -8.43 -0.05 20.11
CA ALA A 262 -9.88 -0.14 20.16
C ALA A 262 -10.33 -1.44 20.83
N ASN A 263 -11.46 -1.39 21.53
CA ASN A 263 -12.11 -2.55 22.12
C ASN A 263 -13.24 -3.02 21.20
N LEU A 264 -12.97 -4.06 20.42
CA LEU A 264 -13.85 -4.68 19.42
C LEU A 264 -14.07 -6.17 19.72
N VAL A 265 -13.92 -6.57 20.98
CA VAL A 265 -14.09 -7.97 21.41
C VAL A 265 -15.48 -8.46 21.01
N GLY A 266 -15.54 -9.55 20.26
CA GLY A 266 -16.79 -10.14 19.77
C GLY A 266 -17.58 -9.28 18.77
N ALA A 267 -17.04 -8.16 18.29
CA ALA A 267 -17.75 -7.30 17.33
C ALA A 267 -17.99 -8.04 16.00
N ASN A 268 -19.14 -7.76 15.37
CA ASN A 268 -19.43 -8.21 14.02
C ASN A 268 -18.90 -7.19 13.01
N LEU A 269 -17.79 -7.51 12.35
CA LEU A 269 -17.13 -6.73 11.29
C LEU A 269 -17.24 -7.44 9.93
N GLN A 270 -18.23 -8.34 9.77
CA GLN A 270 -18.41 -9.07 8.53
C GLN A 270 -18.55 -8.12 7.33
N GLY A 271 -17.71 -8.30 6.31
CA GLY A 271 -17.69 -7.46 5.12
C GLY A 271 -17.32 -6.00 5.37
N ALA A 272 -16.84 -5.64 6.56
CA ALA A 272 -16.41 -4.27 6.84
C ALA A 272 -15.20 -3.89 5.98
N ASN A 273 -15.15 -2.63 5.56
CA ASN A 273 -13.99 -2.07 4.89
C ASN A 273 -13.04 -1.48 5.93
N LEU A 274 -11.92 -2.15 6.16
CA LEU A 274 -10.84 -1.77 7.06
C LEU A 274 -9.54 -1.50 6.27
N HIS A 275 -9.61 -1.19 4.97
CA HIS A 275 -8.44 -0.93 4.13
C HIS A 275 -7.58 0.18 4.74
N GLY A 276 -6.32 -0.14 5.04
CA GLY A 276 -5.37 0.77 5.69
C GLY A 276 -5.76 1.24 7.11
N ALA A 277 -6.73 0.60 7.78
CA ALA A 277 -7.12 0.97 9.14
C ALA A 277 -5.96 0.77 10.13
N MET A 278 -5.86 1.66 11.12
CA MET A 278 -4.85 1.56 12.18
C MET A 278 -5.47 0.82 13.38
N LEU A 279 -5.15 -0.46 13.53
CA LEU A 279 -5.69 -1.38 14.55
C LEU A 279 -4.59 -1.89 15.50
N ALA A 280 -3.42 -1.24 15.54
CA ALA A 280 -2.33 -1.66 16.39
C ALA A 280 -2.78 -1.74 17.87
N GLY A 281 -2.56 -2.88 18.50
CA GLY A 281 -2.99 -3.18 19.88
C GLY A 281 -4.50 -3.30 20.09
N ALA A 282 -5.33 -3.31 19.03
CA ALA A 282 -6.78 -3.48 19.15
C ALA A 282 -7.14 -4.86 19.75
N LYS A 283 -8.23 -4.90 20.52
CA LYS A 283 -8.80 -6.12 21.09
C LYS A 283 -9.91 -6.61 20.17
N LEU A 284 -9.63 -7.66 19.41
CA LEU A 284 -10.51 -8.28 18.42
C LEU A 284 -10.83 -9.74 18.78
N ALA A 285 -10.58 -10.16 20.02
CA ALA A 285 -10.83 -11.54 20.46
C ALA A 285 -12.28 -11.93 20.16
N GLY A 286 -12.47 -13.05 19.46
CA GLY A 286 -13.78 -13.54 19.03
C GLY A 286 -14.54 -12.67 18.02
N ALA A 287 -13.94 -11.62 17.45
CA ALA A 287 -14.60 -10.78 16.45
C ALA A 287 -14.86 -11.56 15.15
N ASN A 288 -15.97 -11.24 14.48
CA ASN A 288 -16.30 -11.77 13.15
C ASN A 288 -15.82 -10.81 12.07
N LEU A 289 -14.70 -11.11 11.44
CA LEU A 289 -14.07 -10.38 10.32
C LEU A 289 -14.26 -11.12 8.99
N ARG A 290 -15.25 -12.02 8.89
CA ARG A 290 -15.53 -12.76 7.65
C ARG A 290 -15.71 -11.80 6.48
N GLU A 291 -15.06 -12.07 5.36
CA GLU A 291 -15.11 -11.23 4.13
C GLU A 291 -14.67 -9.77 4.32
N ALA A 292 -14.06 -9.40 5.45
CA ALA A 292 -13.60 -8.04 5.70
C ALA A 292 -12.41 -7.68 4.77
N ASN A 293 -12.34 -6.41 4.37
CA ASN A 293 -11.20 -5.87 3.66
C ASN A 293 -10.19 -5.30 4.66
N LEU A 294 -9.16 -6.06 4.99
CA LEU A 294 -8.02 -5.71 5.85
C LEU A 294 -6.76 -5.37 5.04
N ASN A 295 -6.85 -5.16 3.74
CA ASN A 295 -5.70 -4.84 2.91
C ASN A 295 -4.93 -3.65 3.50
N ARG A 296 -3.61 -3.80 3.66
CA ARG A 296 -2.71 -2.82 4.29
C ARG A 296 -3.09 -2.36 5.71
N ALA A 297 -4.03 -3.02 6.39
CA ALA A 297 -4.37 -2.68 7.77
C ALA A 297 -3.20 -2.97 8.71
N ASP A 298 -3.01 -2.11 9.73
CA ASP A 298 -2.00 -2.30 10.77
C ASP A 298 -2.62 -2.98 11.98
N LEU A 299 -2.46 -4.30 12.11
CA LEU A 299 -2.90 -5.13 13.24
C LEU A 299 -1.73 -5.55 14.15
N LYS A 300 -0.63 -4.80 14.17
CA LYS A 300 0.52 -5.13 15.00
C LYS A 300 0.11 -5.26 16.46
N ARG A 301 0.50 -6.38 17.08
CA ARG A 301 0.17 -6.71 18.48
C ARG A 301 -1.33 -6.70 18.82
N ALA A 302 -2.22 -6.77 17.83
CA ALA A 302 -3.65 -6.92 18.08
C ALA A 302 -3.94 -8.29 18.70
N ASP A 303 -5.00 -8.38 19.49
CA ASP A 303 -5.52 -9.64 20.01
C ASP A 303 -6.65 -10.14 19.11
N LEU A 304 -6.34 -11.09 18.24
CA LEU A 304 -7.24 -11.77 17.30
C LEU A 304 -7.58 -13.18 17.79
N SER A 305 -7.42 -13.47 19.09
CA SER A 305 -7.65 -14.82 19.58
C SER A 305 -9.08 -15.30 19.30
N ASN A 306 -9.19 -16.46 18.65
CA ASN A 306 -10.46 -17.05 18.22
C ASN A 306 -11.34 -16.15 17.32
N SER A 307 -10.79 -15.14 16.64
CA SER A 307 -11.55 -14.35 15.66
C SER A 307 -11.77 -15.14 14.37
N VAL A 308 -12.81 -14.77 13.61
CA VAL A 308 -13.17 -15.40 12.33
C VAL A 308 -12.78 -14.47 11.18
N LEU A 309 -11.76 -14.81 10.40
CA LEU A 309 -11.27 -14.09 9.21
C LEU A 309 -11.49 -14.88 7.91
N VAL A 310 -12.50 -15.76 7.88
CA VAL A 310 -12.79 -16.58 6.70
C VAL A 310 -13.10 -15.69 5.50
N ASP A 311 -12.51 -16.00 4.35
CA ASP A 311 -12.63 -15.20 3.10
C ASP A 311 -12.18 -13.73 3.21
N ALA A 312 -11.52 -13.32 4.30
CA ALA A 312 -11.01 -11.96 4.45
C ALA A 312 -9.88 -11.66 3.45
N MET A 313 -9.70 -10.39 3.13
CA MET A 313 -8.62 -9.91 2.26
C MET A 313 -7.63 -9.11 3.11
N GLY A 314 -6.38 -9.54 3.19
CA GLY A 314 -5.32 -8.91 3.97
C GLY A 314 -4.02 -8.80 3.20
N HIS A 315 -4.09 -8.44 1.91
CA HIS A 315 -2.91 -8.20 1.10
C HIS A 315 -2.06 -7.09 1.72
N GLU A 316 -0.77 -7.34 1.93
CA GLU A 316 0.17 -6.43 2.62
C GLU A 316 -0.32 -5.94 4.02
N ALA A 317 -1.19 -6.70 4.69
CA ALA A 317 -1.60 -6.39 6.07
C ALA A 317 -0.50 -6.74 7.08
N HIS A 318 -0.43 -6.01 8.19
CA HIS A 318 0.61 -6.20 9.21
C HIS A 318 0.04 -6.82 10.50
N PHE A 319 0.37 -8.08 10.77
CA PHE A 319 0.02 -8.84 11.97
C PHE A 319 1.22 -9.11 12.88
N ASP A 320 2.31 -8.35 12.77
CA ASP A 320 3.53 -8.62 13.54
C ASP A 320 3.26 -8.63 15.05
N GLY A 321 3.68 -9.71 15.71
CA GLY A 321 3.46 -9.93 17.14
C GLY A 321 1.99 -10.01 17.56
N ALA A 322 1.03 -10.12 16.62
CA ALA A 322 -0.37 -10.30 16.95
C ALA A 322 -0.62 -11.65 17.63
N ASN A 323 -1.62 -11.68 18.50
CA ASN A 323 -2.11 -12.92 19.09
C ASN A 323 -3.30 -13.44 18.29
N ALA A 324 -3.07 -14.35 17.37
CA ALA A 324 -4.09 -14.96 16.51
C ALA A 324 -4.30 -16.46 16.83
N ARG A 325 -4.10 -16.83 18.10
CA ARG A 325 -4.31 -18.20 18.59
C ARG A 325 -5.75 -18.64 18.33
N GLY A 326 -5.92 -19.79 17.67
CA GLY A 326 -7.23 -20.36 17.37
C GLY A 326 -8.08 -19.55 16.40
N ALA A 327 -7.54 -18.50 15.77
CA ALA A 327 -8.26 -17.72 14.77
C ALA A 327 -8.48 -18.54 13.50
N ASP A 328 -9.56 -18.24 12.78
CA ASP A 328 -9.90 -18.90 11.53
C ASP A 328 -9.63 -18.00 10.32
N PHE A 329 -8.53 -18.26 9.62
CA PHE A 329 -8.10 -17.63 8.37
C PHE A 329 -8.43 -18.48 7.14
N SER A 330 -9.28 -19.51 7.26
CA SER A 330 -9.56 -20.39 6.11
C SER A 330 -10.05 -19.59 4.91
N THR A 331 -9.60 -19.99 3.71
CA THR A 331 -9.89 -19.35 2.41
C THR A 331 -9.57 -17.85 2.31
N SER A 332 -8.86 -17.27 3.28
CA SER A 332 -8.46 -15.86 3.25
C SER A 332 -7.35 -15.58 2.22
N ALA A 333 -7.35 -14.38 1.68
CA ALA A 333 -6.33 -13.87 0.76
C ALA A 333 -5.38 -12.93 1.51
N MET A 334 -4.21 -13.45 1.90
CA MET A 334 -3.23 -12.81 2.78
C MET A 334 -1.86 -12.69 2.10
N GLN A 335 -1.85 -12.49 0.78
CA GLN A 335 -0.60 -12.42 0.01
C GLN A 335 0.26 -11.27 0.53
N ARG A 336 1.55 -11.52 0.71
CA ARG A 336 2.54 -10.55 1.20
C ARG A 336 2.24 -9.98 2.60
N ALA A 337 1.31 -10.56 3.34
CA ALA A 337 1.03 -10.15 4.72
C ALA A 337 2.23 -10.46 5.63
N GLU A 338 2.37 -9.66 6.70
CA GLU A 338 3.44 -9.79 7.69
C GLU A 338 2.91 -10.39 8.99
N PHE A 339 3.52 -11.48 9.46
CA PHE A 339 3.19 -12.22 10.68
C PHE A 339 4.46 -12.45 11.52
N LEU A 340 5.42 -11.53 11.52
CA LEU A 340 6.70 -11.74 12.21
C LEU A 340 6.47 -11.95 13.70
N SER A 341 6.94 -13.09 14.21
CA SER A 341 6.75 -13.51 15.62
C SER A 341 5.28 -13.51 16.08
N ALA A 342 4.30 -13.61 15.17
CA ALA A 342 2.90 -13.72 15.52
C ALA A 342 2.58 -15.08 16.16
N ASN A 343 1.59 -15.11 17.04
CA ASN A 343 1.10 -16.33 17.66
C ASN A 343 -0.11 -16.88 16.89
N LEU A 344 0.11 -17.88 16.04
CA LEU A 344 -0.90 -18.56 15.22
C LEU A 344 -1.17 -19.99 15.74
N ALA A 345 -0.86 -20.29 17.00
CA ALA A 345 -1.02 -21.62 17.56
C ALA A 345 -2.48 -22.08 17.46
N GLY A 346 -2.71 -23.26 16.88
CA GLY A 346 -4.04 -23.81 16.65
C GLY A 346 -4.93 -23.01 15.68
N ALA A 347 -4.39 -22.03 14.96
CA ALA A 347 -5.15 -21.29 13.96
C ALA A 347 -5.53 -22.20 12.77
N ASN A 348 -6.67 -21.92 12.14
CA ASN A 348 -7.08 -22.58 10.90
C ASN A 348 -6.68 -21.70 9.71
N LEU A 349 -5.83 -22.21 8.85
CA LEU A 349 -5.30 -21.57 7.63
C LEU A 349 -5.65 -22.38 6.38
N THR A 350 -6.57 -23.35 6.50
CA THR A 350 -6.97 -24.24 5.40
C THR A 350 -7.32 -23.45 4.16
N GLN A 351 -6.68 -23.77 3.03
CA GLN A 351 -6.89 -23.10 1.73
C GLN A 351 -6.64 -21.58 1.73
N ALA A 352 -5.97 -21.03 2.75
CA ALA A 352 -5.55 -19.63 2.74
C ALA A 352 -4.43 -19.40 1.72
N ASP A 353 -4.43 -18.23 1.09
CA ASP A 353 -3.37 -17.77 0.20
C ASP A 353 -2.43 -16.81 0.93
N LEU A 354 -1.22 -17.26 1.22
CA LEU A 354 -0.15 -16.54 1.89
C LEU A 354 1.10 -16.46 0.98
N TRP A 355 0.89 -16.37 -0.33
CA TRP A 355 1.98 -16.16 -1.29
C TRP A 355 2.87 -14.97 -0.89
N GLU A 356 4.20 -15.19 -0.85
CA GLU A 356 5.21 -14.22 -0.42
C GLU A 356 5.04 -13.65 1.02
N ALA A 357 4.20 -14.25 1.86
CA ALA A 357 4.01 -13.79 3.24
C ALA A 357 5.30 -13.88 4.07
N ARG A 358 5.40 -13.01 5.08
CA ARG A 358 6.57 -12.93 5.98
C ARG A 358 6.19 -13.42 7.37
N MET A 359 6.60 -14.62 7.73
CA MET A 359 6.20 -15.31 8.96
C MET A 359 7.40 -15.79 9.80
N GLY A 360 8.52 -15.08 9.71
CA GLY A 360 9.74 -15.39 10.46
C GLY A 360 9.48 -15.48 11.98
N GLY A 361 9.85 -16.60 12.58
CA GLY A 361 9.64 -16.87 14.01
C GLY A 361 8.18 -17.00 14.44
N ALA A 362 7.21 -17.10 13.52
CA ALA A 362 5.80 -17.27 13.86
C ALA A 362 5.56 -18.62 14.55
N ASN A 363 4.65 -18.63 15.53
CA ASN A 363 4.24 -19.84 16.24
C ASN A 363 3.00 -20.45 15.57
N LEU A 364 3.19 -21.53 14.81
CA LEU A 364 2.15 -22.27 14.07
C LEU A 364 1.89 -23.66 14.70
N ARG A 365 2.26 -23.86 15.97
CA ARG A 365 2.10 -25.17 16.63
C ARG A 365 0.63 -25.59 16.66
N GLY A 366 0.37 -26.81 16.21
CA GLY A 366 -0.98 -27.37 16.12
C GLY A 366 -1.92 -26.63 15.17
N ALA A 367 -1.42 -25.72 14.33
CA ALA A 367 -2.24 -25.05 13.33
C ALA A 367 -2.71 -26.03 12.23
N VAL A 368 -3.80 -25.68 11.56
CA VAL A 368 -4.35 -26.45 10.42
C VAL A 368 -4.06 -25.69 9.14
N LEU A 369 -3.19 -26.22 8.28
CA LEU A 369 -2.64 -25.62 7.07
C LEU A 369 -2.89 -26.50 5.83
N ASN A 370 -3.98 -27.27 5.84
CA ASN A 370 -4.27 -28.20 4.77
C ASN A 370 -4.56 -27.42 3.48
N ASN A 371 -3.87 -27.76 2.39
CA ASN A 371 -3.98 -27.07 1.09
C ASN A 371 -3.70 -25.56 1.15
N THR A 372 -2.91 -25.09 2.12
CA THR A 372 -2.53 -23.67 2.23
C THR A 372 -1.42 -23.33 1.23
N TRP A 373 -1.49 -22.15 0.62
CA TRP A 373 -0.46 -21.66 -0.31
C TRP A 373 0.51 -20.71 0.40
N LEU A 374 1.78 -21.11 0.46
CA LEU A 374 2.89 -20.38 1.08
C LEU A 374 4.08 -20.31 0.11
N VAL A 375 3.78 -20.22 -1.18
CA VAL A 375 4.77 -20.11 -2.25
C VAL A 375 5.67 -18.90 -1.97
N SER A 376 6.99 -19.08 -2.04
CA SER A 376 7.99 -18.04 -1.80
C SER A 376 7.88 -17.32 -0.44
N ALA A 377 7.15 -17.88 0.53
CA ALA A 377 6.99 -17.29 1.86
C ALA A 377 8.32 -17.28 2.63
N ARG A 378 8.51 -16.28 3.49
CA ARG A 378 9.71 -16.14 4.33
C ARG A 378 9.38 -16.55 5.76
N MET A 379 9.81 -17.73 6.16
CA MET A 379 9.38 -18.39 7.40
C MET A 379 10.56 -18.95 8.20
N GLN A 380 11.68 -18.22 8.22
CA GLN A 380 12.86 -18.64 8.97
C GLN A 380 12.52 -18.80 10.46
N ASN A 381 12.95 -19.90 11.06
CA ASN A 381 12.66 -20.27 12.46
C ASN A 381 11.17 -20.34 12.84
N ALA A 382 10.25 -20.46 11.87
CA ALA A 382 8.83 -20.66 12.16
C ALA A 382 8.59 -22.04 12.79
N GLN A 383 7.55 -22.14 13.63
CA GLN A 383 7.32 -23.29 14.51
C GLN A 383 6.03 -24.02 14.14
N PHE A 384 6.12 -25.11 13.39
CA PHE A 384 5.03 -25.95 12.90
C PHE A 384 4.80 -27.21 13.76
N GLY A 385 5.35 -27.28 14.97
CA GLY A 385 5.27 -28.48 15.81
C GLY A 385 3.84 -29.03 15.96
N GLY A 386 3.60 -30.27 15.54
CA GLY A 386 2.29 -30.93 15.57
C GLY A 386 1.22 -30.32 14.66
N ALA A 387 1.58 -29.45 13.70
CA ALA A 387 0.64 -28.87 12.77
C ALA A 387 0.08 -29.92 11.77
N SER A 388 -1.16 -29.74 11.35
CA SER A 388 -1.77 -30.49 10.23
C SER A 388 -1.55 -29.70 8.96
N ALA A 389 -0.75 -30.20 8.02
CA ALA A 389 -0.32 -29.48 6.82
C ALA A 389 -0.32 -30.41 5.58
N GLU A 390 -1.37 -31.21 5.45
CA GLU A 390 -1.56 -32.10 4.31
C GLU A 390 -1.69 -31.25 3.03
N LYS A 391 -0.89 -31.58 2.01
CA LYS A 391 -0.85 -30.87 0.71
C LYS A 391 -0.61 -29.37 0.83
N ILE A 392 0.11 -28.94 1.87
CA ILE A 392 0.61 -27.56 1.96
C ILE A 392 1.55 -27.27 0.78
N VAL A 393 1.47 -26.08 0.21
CA VAL A 393 2.32 -25.64 -0.92
C VAL A 393 3.35 -24.64 -0.41
N LEU A 394 4.62 -25.04 -0.42
CA LEU A 394 5.78 -24.31 0.09
C LEU A 394 6.84 -24.08 -0.99
N TYR A 395 6.46 -24.14 -2.28
CA TYR A 395 7.38 -23.98 -3.41
C TYR A 395 8.24 -22.71 -3.27
N GLY A 396 9.57 -22.88 -3.28
CA GLY A 396 10.53 -21.78 -3.17
C GLY A 396 10.52 -21.02 -1.84
N ALA A 397 9.88 -21.55 -0.78
CA ALA A 397 9.83 -20.90 0.53
C ALA A 397 11.19 -20.88 1.25
N LEU A 398 11.42 -19.85 2.07
CA LEU A 398 12.61 -19.73 2.91
C LEU A 398 12.31 -20.20 4.34
N LEU A 399 12.76 -21.41 4.67
CA LEU A 399 12.41 -22.17 5.86
C LEU A 399 13.62 -22.53 6.73
N THR A 400 14.72 -21.80 6.58
CA THR A 400 15.94 -22.05 7.37
C THR A 400 15.63 -22.06 8.87
N GLY A 401 15.98 -23.16 9.55
CA GLY A 401 15.74 -23.35 10.98
C GLY A 401 14.29 -23.58 11.40
N ALA A 402 13.37 -23.80 10.45
CA ALA A 402 11.97 -24.06 10.78
C ALA A 402 11.78 -25.40 11.51
N ASP A 403 10.83 -25.45 12.44
CA ASP A 403 10.55 -26.61 13.29
C ASP A 403 9.25 -27.31 12.89
N PHE A 404 9.35 -28.42 12.18
CA PHE A 404 8.24 -29.27 11.74
C PHE A 404 8.05 -30.52 12.63
N ALA A 405 8.59 -30.53 13.85
CA ALA A 405 8.53 -31.73 14.69
C ALA A 405 7.10 -32.25 14.88
N GLY A 406 6.86 -33.52 14.52
CA GLY A 406 5.54 -34.16 14.61
C GLY A 406 4.47 -33.57 13.68
N ALA A 407 4.82 -32.70 12.74
CA ALA A 407 3.86 -32.16 11.78
C ALA A 407 3.43 -33.22 10.74
N ASP A 408 2.18 -33.13 10.30
CA ASP A 408 1.64 -33.91 9.19
C ASP A 408 1.84 -33.13 7.89
N LEU A 409 2.79 -33.57 7.06
CA LEU A 409 3.17 -32.97 5.77
C LEU A 409 2.88 -33.93 4.61
N ARG A 410 1.89 -34.82 4.75
CA ARG A 410 1.55 -35.78 3.69
C ARG A 410 1.20 -35.05 2.40
N GLY A 411 1.83 -35.45 1.30
CA GLY A 411 1.63 -34.85 -0.02
C GLY A 411 2.01 -33.36 -0.10
N ALA A 412 2.79 -32.82 0.84
CA ALA A 412 3.25 -31.44 0.80
C ALA A 412 4.13 -31.18 -0.44
N GLU A 413 3.98 -29.99 -1.04
CA GLU A 413 4.77 -29.53 -2.19
C GLU A 413 5.83 -28.54 -1.70
N ILE A 414 7.04 -29.00 -1.46
CA ILE A 414 8.12 -28.22 -0.81
C ILE A 414 9.31 -28.03 -1.78
N ASP A 415 9.09 -28.17 -3.08
CA ASP A 415 10.16 -28.08 -4.08
C ASP A 415 10.84 -26.69 -4.06
N GLU A 416 12.13 -26.65 -4.36
CA GLU A 416 12.96 -25.43 -4.40
C GLU A 416 13.09 -24.63 -3.09
N ALA A 417 12.56 -25.15 -1.97
CA ALA A 417 12.63 -24.49 -0.68
C ALA A 417 14.04 -24.54 -0.03
N ASP A 418 14.32 -23.54 0.80
CA ASP A 418 15.50 -23.48 1.66
C ASP A 418 15.18 -24.05 3.05
N LEU A 419 15.53 -25.31 3.30
CA LEU A 419 15.23 -26.08 4.51
C LEU A 419 16.48 -26.33 5.37
N GLN A 420 17.53 -25.51 5.23
CA GLN A 420 18.75 -25.69 6.00
C GLN A 420 18.45 -25.63 7.51
N ARG A 421 18.97 -26.59 8.28
CA ARG A 421 18.73 -26.73 9.74
C ARG A 421 17.25 -26.90 10.12
N ALA A 422 16.38 -27.29 9.18
CA ALA A 422 14.99 -27.58 9.50
C ALA A 422 14.88 -28.87 10.34
N ASN A 423 13.91 -28.90 11.25
CA ASN A 423 13.65 -30.04 12.12
C ASN A 423 12.40 -30.81 11.69
N PHE A 424 12.55 -32.02 11.17
CA PHE A 424 11.45 -32.92 10.81
C PHE A 424 11.31 -34.11 11.77
N THR A 425 11.84 -34.03 13.01
CA THR A 425 11.75 -35.13 13.96
C THR A 425 10.29 -35.60 14.13
N ASN A 426 10.02 -36.89 13.91
CA ASN A 426 8.69 -37.51 13.96
C ASN A 426 7.63 -36.94 12.99
N ALA A 427 8.03 -36.15 11.99
CA ALA A 427 7.10 -35.62 10.99
C ALA A 427 6.64 -36.70 10.00
N ASP A 428 5.46 -36.52 9.41
CA ASP A 428 4.93 -37.40 8.36
C ASP A 428 5.04 -36.73 6.99
N LEU A 429 6.04 -37.11 6.19
CA LEU A 429 6.29 -36.58 4.85
C LEU A 429 5.84 -37.53 3.74
N ARG A 430 4.97 -38.51 4.01
CA ARG A 430 4.61 -39.50 3.00
C ARG A 430 4.01 -38.84 1.75
N GLY A 431 4.57 -39.18 0.59
CA GLY A 431 4.18 -38.59 -0.69
C GLY A 431 4.54 -37.12 -0.91
N ALA A 432 5.29 -36.47 0.01
CA ALA A 432 5.73 -35.10 -0.16
C ALA A 432 6.79 -34.95 -1.27
N THR A 433 6.85 -33.79 -1.92
CA THR A 433 7.89 -33.44 -2.89
C THR A 433 8.84 -32.40 -2.30
N LEU A 434 10.13 -32.71 -2.35
CA LEU A 434 11.24 -31.89 -1.84
C LEU A 434 12.34 -31.81 -2.91
N THR A 435 12.00 -31.79 -4.19
CA THR A 435 13.01 -31.73 -5.25
C THR A 435 13.65 -30.34 -5.27
N MET A 436 14.94 -30.28 -5.61
CA MET A 436 15.71 -29.03 -5.67
C MET A 436 15.76 -28.23 -4.35
N THR A 437 15.44 -28.85 -3.20
CA THR A 437 15.53 -28.20 -1.88
C THR A 437 16.94 -28.19 -1.32
N LYS A 438 17.25 -27.21 -0.45
CA LYS A 438 18.47 -27.21 0.36
C LYS A 438 18.22 -27.83 1.73
N LEU A 439 18.92 -28.92 2.06
CA LEU A 439 18.68 -29.72 3.28
C LEU A 439 19.90 -29.85 4.19
N LEU A 440 20.88 -28.94 4.08
CA LEU A 440 22.06 -28.97 4.95
C LEU A 440 21.66 -28.92 6.42
N ASP A 441 22.16 -29.87 7.22
CA ASP A 441 21.88 -30.03 8.65
C ASP A 441 20.39 -30.19 9.02
N ALA A 442 19.55 -30.58 8.06
CA ALA A 442 18.16 -30.92 8.34
C ALA A 442 18.06 -32.26 9.09
N ARG A 443 17.16 -32.32 10.08
CA ARG A 443 16.99 -33.48 10.97
C ARG A 443 15.72 -34.25 10.63
N PHE A 444 15.81 -35.59 10.60
CA PHE A 444 14.71 -36.47 10.16
C PHE A 444 14.43 -37.61 11.15
N GLU A 445 14.91 -37.55 12.40
CA GLU A 445 14.78 -38.69 13.31
C GLU A 445 13.31 -39.03 13.59
N GLY A 446 12.90 -40.27 13.38
CA GLY A 446 11.52 -40.76 13.46
C GLY A 446 10.59 -40.30 12.33
N ALA A 447 11.10 -39.62 11.30
CA ALA A 447 10.26 -39.10 10.20
C ALA A 447 9.78 -40.23 9.28
N LYS A 448 8.50 -40.16 8.87
CA LYS A 448 7.91 -41.08 7.88
C LYS A 448 8.07 -40.50 6.49
N VAL A 449 8.81 -41.17 5.61
CA VAL A 449 9.21 -40.62 4.31
C VAL A 449 8.79 -41.49 3.12
N ASP A 450 7.89 -42.44 3.31
CA ASP A 450 7.46 -43.36 2.24
C ASP A 450 6.85 -42.59 1.06
N GLY A 451 7.39 -42.82 -0.14
CA GLY A 451 6.95 -42.13 -1.35
C GLY A 451 7.34 -40.65 -1.45
N ALA A 452 8.08 -40.11 -0.47
CA ALA A 452 8.61 -38.76 -0.54
C ALA A 452 9.72 -38.65 -1.61
N LYS A 453 9.74 -37.54 -2.35
CA LYS A 453 10.74 -37.27 -3.39
C LYS A 453 11.78 -36.27 -2.89
N PHE A 454 13.01 -36.71 -2.67
CA PHE A 454 14.12 -35.88 -2.22
C PHE A 454 15.01 -35.39 -3.38
N PRO A 455 15.90 -34.40 -3.14
CA PRO A 455 16.91 -34.01 -4.12
C PRO A 455 17.81 -35.19 -4.48
N SER A 456 18.28 -35.21 -5.73
CA SER A 456 19.18 -36.26 -6.23
C SER A 456 20.41 -36.41 -5.33
N GLY A 457 20.66 -37.65 -4.89
CA GLY A 457 21.80 -37.99 -4.02
C GLY A 457 21.58 -37.77 -2.52
N PHE A 458 20.47 -37.14 -2.12
CA PHE A 458 20.10 -37.03 -0.71
C PHE A 458 19.36 -38.30 -0.25
N ARG A 459 19.71 -38.78 0.94
CA ARG A 459 18.97 -39.85 1.63
C ARG A 459 18.75 -39.40 3.07
N PRO A 460 17.49 -39.22 3.53
CA PRO A 460 17.25 -38.89 4.93
C PRO A 460 17.73 -40.05 5.81
N VAL A 461 18.22 -39.74 7.00
CA VAL A 461 18.46 -40.71 8.05
C VAL A 461 17.25 -40.63 8.99
N PRO A 462 16.33 -41.60 8.92
CA PRO A 462 15.17 -41.66 9.80
C PRO A 462 15.56 -41.98 11.23
#